data_AF-A0A259R5S7-F1
#
_entry.id   AF-A0A259R5S7-F1
#
_cell.length_a   1.000
_cell.length_b   1.000
_cell.length_c   1.000
_cell.angle_alpha   90.00
_cell.angle_beta   90.00
_cell.angle_gamma   90.00
#
_symmetry.space_group_name_H-M   'P 1'
#
loop_
_entity.id
_entity.type
_entity.pdbx_description
1 polymer ?
#
loop_
_entity_poly.entity_id
_entity_poly.type
_entity_poly.pdbx_seq_one_letter_code
_entity_poly.pdbx_strand_id
1 'polypeptide(L)'
;MITAAFPTAWRTLALAAALFVSSLAQASEHNKPAPKPWSPVTLQTALGDLPKGNAAAGKAVHDSMMCASCHGAAGNAATMNWPSVAGQRYDYTAKM
;
A
#
# COMPACT_ATOMS: atom_id res chain seq x y z
N MET A 1 -20.59 -28.82 38.52
CA MET A 1 -19.59 -28.07 37.73
C MET A 1 -19.03 -29.04 36.69
N ILE A 2 -19.51 -28.99 35.45
CA ILE A 2 -19.08 -29.88 34.36
C ILE A 2 -18.20 -29.05 33.43
N THR A 3 -16.88 -29.23 33.49
CA THR A 3 -15.97 -28.67 32.49
C THR A 3 -16.05 -29.55 31.25
N ALA A 4 -16.80 -29.13 30.23
CA ALA A 4 -16.79 -29.81 28.94
C ALA A 4 -15.41 -29.60 28.28
N ALA A 5 -14.55 -30.62 28.35
CA ALA A 5 -13.30 -30.65 27.60
C ALA A 5 -13.66 -30.89 26.12
N PHE A 6 -13.54 -29.85 25.30
CA PHE A 6 -13.75 -29.99 23.85
C PHE A 6 -12.70 -30.95 23.28
N PRO A 7 -13.09 -32.00 22.54
CA PRO A 7 -12.16 -32.96 21.97
C PRO A 7 -11.20 -32.25 21.01
N THR A 8 -9.96 -32.73 20.92
CA THR A 8 -8.92 -32.19 20.02
C THR A 8 -9.41 -32.07 18.57
N ALA A 9 -10.31 -32.96 18.13
CA ALA A 9 -10.99 -32.91 16.84
C ALA A 9 -11.80 -31.62 16.60
N TRP A 10 -12.41 -31.03 17.63
CA TRP A 10 -13.14 -29.77 17.51
C TRP A 10 -12.19 -28.59 17.29
N ARG A 11 -11.04 -28.62 17.96
CA ARG A 11 -10.00 -27.58 17.81
C ARG A 11 -9.41 -27.62 16.41
N THR A 12 -9.08 -28.80 15.88
CA THR A 12 -8.54 -28.96 14.53
C THR A 12 -9.56 -28.56 13.45
N LEU A 13 -10.84 -28.89 13.63
CA LEU A 13 -11.92 -28.45 12.72
C LEU A 13 -12.10 -26.93 12.74
N ALA A 14 -12.07 -26.29 13.91
CA ALA A 14 -12.16 -24.84 14.03
C ALA A 14 -10.98 -24.12 13.35
N LEU A 15 -9.76 -24.63 13.53
CA LEU A 15 -8.56 -24.12 12.86
C LEU A 15 -8.63 -24.30 11.34
N ALA A 16 -9.06 -25.47 10.85
CA ALA A 16 -9.22 -25.71 9.42
C ALA A 16 -10.29 -24.79 8.80
N ALA A 17 -11.41 -24.59 9.49
CA ALA A 17 -12.45 -23.65 9.07
C ALA A 17 -11.93 -22.20 9.01
N ALA A 18 -11.18 -21.76 10.02
CA ALA A 18 -10.60 -20.41 10.05
C ALA A 18 -9.59 -20.17 8.91
N LEU A 19 -8.75 -21.17 8.61
CA LEU A 19 -7.82 -21.11 7.48
C LEU A 19 -8.55 -21.07 6.13
N PHE A 20 -9.63 -21.84 5.97
CA PHE A 20 -10.41 -21.85 4.72
C PHE A 20 -11.17 -20.53 4.48
N VAL A 21 -11.73 -19.94 5.54
CA VAL A 21 -12.40 -18.61 5.46
C VAL A 21 -11.40 -17.52 5.06
N SER A 22 -10.14 -17.62 5.48
CA SER A 22 -9.09 -16.65 5.13
C SER A 22 -8.81 -16.65 3.62
N SER A 23 -8.83 -17.81 2.95
CA SER A 23 -8.60 -17.93 1.51
C SER A 23 -9.71 -17.29 0.64
N LEU A 24 -10.96 -17.25 1.12
CA LEU A 24 -12.07 -16.63 0.38
C LEU A 24 -12.03 -15.10 0.42
N ALA A 25 -11.47 -14.50 1.48
CA ALA A 25 -11.39 -13.04 1.62
C ALA A 25 -10.44 -12.39 0.60
N GLN A 26 -9.36 -13.09 0.22
CA GLN A 26 -8.31 -12.56 -0.68
C GLN A 26 -8.74 -12.48 -2.15
N ALA A 27 -9.79 -13.20 -2.57
CA ALA A 27 -10.24 -13.21 -3.97
C ALA A 27 -10.97 -11.92 -4.41
N SER A 28 -11.47 -11.12 -3.46
CA SER A 28 -12.28 -9.93 -3.76
C SER A 28 -11.46 -8.71 -4.24
N GLU A 29 -10.15 -8.70 -4.03
CA GLU A 29 -9.24 -7.60 -4.40
C GLU A 29 -9.05 -7.43 -5.92
N HIS A 30 -9.32 -8.47 -6.72
CA HIS A 30 -9.06 -8.47 -8.17
C HIS A 30 -10.16 -7.81 -9.01
N ASN A 31 -11.31 -7.48 -8.44
CA ASN A 31 -12.43 -6.85 -9.16
C ASN A 31 -12.46 -5.31 -8.98
N LYS A 32 -11.29 -4.68 -8.86
CA LYS A 32 -11.21 -3.21 -8.78
C LYS A 32 -11.53 -2.64 -10.17
N PRO A 33 -12.42 -1.63 -10.26
CA PRO A 33 -12.69 -0.93 -11.51
C PRO A 33 -11.38 -0.45 -12.14
N ALA A 34 -11.29 -0.54 -13.48
CA ALA A 34 -10.14 -0.03 -14.19
C ALA A 34 -9.90 1.46 -13.84
N PRO A 35 -8.65 1.87 -13.53
CA PRO A 35 -8.37 3.26 -13.21
C PRO A 35 -8.70 4.14 -14.41
N LYS A 36 -9.28 5.32 -14.12
CA LYS A 36 -9.58 6.31 -15.16
C LYS A 36 -8.28 6.70 -15.89
N PRO A 37 -8.23 6.67 -17.23
CA PRO A 37 -7.05 7.07 -17.98
C PRO A 37 -6.71 8.55 -17.75
N TRP A 38 -5.44 8.84 -17.50
CA TRP A 38 -4.95 10.21 -17.45
C TRP A 38 -4.65 10.70 -18.87
N SER A 39 -5.36 11.74 -19.33
CA SER A 39 -4.91 12.56 -20.45
C SER A 39 -4.02 13.71 -19.94
N PRO A 40 -3.21 14.35 -20.81
CA PRO A 40 -2.47 15.54 -20.41
C PRO A 40 -3.38 16.58 -19.75
N VAL A 41 -4.47 16.95 -20.41
CA VAL A 41 -5.43 17.95 -19.92
C VAL A 41 -5.95 17.60 -18.52
N THR A 42 -6.36 16.35 -18.29
CA THR A 42 -6.87 15.94 -16.97
C THR A 42 -5.79 15.95 -15.88
N LEU A 43 -4.54 15.65 -16.24
CA LEU A 43 -3.42 15.73 -15.30
C LEU A 43 -3.14 17.19 -14.93
N GLN A 44 -3.08 18.09 -15.91
CA GLN A 44 -2.86 19.51 -15.63
C GLN A 44 -3.97 20.10 -14.74
N THR A 45 -5.24 19.76 -14.98
CA THR A 45 -6.34 20.19 -14.11
C THR A 45 -6.15 19.68 -12.68
N ALA A 46 -5.92 18.37 -12.50
CA ALA A 46 -5.74 17.80 -11.17
C ALA A 46 -4.53 18.39 -10.41
N LEU A 47 -3.42 18.63 -11.10
CA LEU A 47 -2.24 19.27 -10.50
C LEU A 47 -2.51 20.72 -10.09
N GLY A 48 -3.38 21.43 -10.80
CA GLY A 48 -3.80 22.79 -10.46
C GLY A 48 -4.66 22.87 -9.19
N ASP A 49 -5.39 21.80 -8.88
CA ASP A 49 -6.24 21.69 -7.68
C ASP A 49 -5.46 21.29 -6.42
N LEU A 50 -4.23 20.78 -6.57
CA LEU A 50 -3.40 20.36 -5.44
C LEU A 50 -2.86 21.56 -4.65
N PRO A 51 -2.73 21.42 -3.31
CA PRO A 51 -2.05 22.42 -2.52
C PRO A 51 -0.57 22.53 -2.94
N LYS A 52 0.05 23.69 -2.68
CA LYS A 52 1.49 23.87 -2.88
C LYS A 52 2.26 22.81 -2.11
N GLY A 53 3.22 22.16 -2.78
CA GLY A 53 4.07 21.15 -2.17
C GLY A 53 4.86 21.70 -0.97
N ASN A 54 4.96 20.88 0.09
CA ASN A 54 5.76 21.17 1.27
C ASN A 54 6.84 20.11 1.42
N ALA A 55 8.09 20.46 1.09
CA ALA A 55 9.22 19.55 1.13
C ALA A 55 9.53 19.02 2.54
N ALA A 56 9.36 19.85 3.57
CA ALA A 56 9.60 19.43 4.95
C ALA A 56 8.56 18.39 5.42
N ALA A 57 7.29 18.61 5.08
CA ALA A 57 6.23 17.63 5.34
C ALA A 57 6.47 16.33 4.53
N GLY A 58 6.87 16.45 3.26
CA GLY A 58 7.23 15.29 2.44
C GLY A 58 8.40 14.48 3.02
N LYS A 59 9.42 15.15 3.56
CA LYS A 59 10.51 14.49 4.29
C LYS A 59 10.00 13.75 5.53
N ALA A 60 9.14 14.38 6.32
CA ALA A 60 8.58 13.74 7.52
C ALA A 60 7.80 12.46 7.17
N VAL A 61 7.04 12.48 6.06
CA VAL A 61 6.36 11.28 5.54
C VAL A 61 7.38 10.22 5.10
N HIS A 62 8.40 10.60 4.33
CA HIS A 62 9.45 9.68 3.88
C HIS A 62 10.13 8.94 5.04
N ASP A 63 10.44 9.67 6.11
CA ASP A 63 11.10 9.15 7.30
C ASP A 63 10.17 8.26 8.15
N SER A 64 8.89 8.63 8.27
CA SER A 64 7.95 7.98 9.19
C SER A 64 7.17 6.80 8.57
N MET A 65 6.93 6.82 7.26
CA MET A 65 6.07 5.84 6.58
C MET A 65 6.87 4.72 5.87
N MET A 66 8.06 4.41 6.37
CA MET A 66 8.93 3.35 5.85
C MET A 66 9.32 3.49 4.36
N CYS A 67 9.09 4.65 3.73
CA CYS A 67 9.44 4.88 2.33
C CYS A 67 10.94 4.68 2.09
N ALA A 68 11.75 5.14 3.04
CA ALA A 68 13.21 4.99 3.06
C ALA A 68 13.68 3.53 3.01
N SER A 69 12.86 2.57 3.46
CA SER A 69 13.24 1.15 3.49
C SER A 69 13.46 0.56 2.08
N CYS A 70 12.71 1.05 1.10
CA CYS A 70 12.83 0.64 -0.30
C CYS A 70 13.56 1.69 -1.14
N HIS A 71 13.24 2.97 -0.96
CA HIS A 71 13.76 4.06 -1.79
C HIS A 71 15.06 4.67 -1.27
N GLY A 72 15.59 4.18 -0.15
CA GLY A 72 16.80 4.68 0.51
C GLY A 72 16.54 5.96 1.33
N ALA A 73 17.39 6.21 2.33
CA ALA A 73 17.21 7.29 3.30
C ALA A 73 17.23 8.71 2.70
N ALA A 74 17.88 8.87 1.54
CA ALA A 74 17.90 10.13 0.79
C ALA A 74 17.01 10.08 -0.46
N GLY A 75 16.15 9.06 -0.60
CA GLY A 75 15.41 8.78 -1.83
C GLY A 75 16.26 8.22 -2.97
N ASN A 76 17.51 7.83 -2.70
CA ASN A 76 18.38 7.13 -3.63
C ASN A 76 18.42 5.64 -3.28
N ALA A 77 17.79 4.80 -4.10
CA ALA A 77 17.71 3.37 -3.84
C ALA A 77 19.10 2.70 -3.96
N ALA A 78 19.39 1.77 -3.04
CA ALA A 78 20.67 1.05 -3.03
C ALA A 78 20.73 -0.13 -4.03
N THR A 79 19.58 -0.50 -4.61
CA THR A 79 19.46 -1.63 -5.54
C THR A 79 18.56 -1.24 -6.71
N MET A 80 18.69 -1.97 -7.82
CA MET A 80 17.86 -1.76 -9.01
C MET A 80 16.43 -2.31 -8.88
N ASN A 81 16.10 -2.98 -7.76
CA ASN A 81 14.75 -3.51 -7.52
C ASN A 81 13.74 -2.41 -7.14
N TRP A 82 14.24 -1.26 -6.69
CA TRP A 82 13.42 -0.11 -6.30
C TRP A 82 13.91 1.15 -7.03
N PRO A 83 13.01 2.00 -7.52
CA PRO A 83 13.43 3.24 -8.18
C PRO A 83 13.89 4.27 -7.14
N SER A 84 14.90 5.07 -7.50
CA SER A 84 15.21 6.30 -6.79
C SER A 84 14.12 7.34 -7.03
N VAL A 85 13.72 8.03 -5.96
CA VAL A 85 12.69 9.09 -5.97
C VAL A 85 13.29 10.48 -5.73
N ALA A 86 14.55 10.57 -5.33
CA ALA A 86 15.26 11.83 -5.20
C ALA A 86 15.29 12.58 -6.55
N GLY A 87 14.85 13.83 -6.54
CA GLY A 87 14.82 14.66 -7.75
C GLY A 87 13.71 14.28 -8.76
N GLN A 88 12.81 13.37 -8.42
CA GLN A 88 11.67 13.05 -9.28
C GLN A 88 10.78 14.29 -9.47
N ARG A 89 10.28 14.46 -10.69
CA ARG A 89 9.41 15.58 -11.06
C ARG A 89 8.12 15.53 -10.26
N TYR A 90 7.69 16.69 -9.78
CA TYR A 90 6.48 16.83 -8.98
C TYR A 90 5.24 16.24 -9.66
N ASP A 91 5.05 16.47 -10.96
CA ASP A 91 3.89 15.98 -11.70
C ASP A 91 3.84 14.45 -11.80
N TYR A 92 4.99 13.79 -11.73
CA TYR A 92 5.06 12.33 -11.69
C TYR A 92 4.72 11.79 -10.30
N THR A 93 5.31 12.37 -9.25
CA THR A 93 5.05 11.95 -7.86
C THR A 93 3.62 12.25 -7.43
N ALA A 94 3.03 13.34 -7.89
CA ALA A 94 1.66 13.73 -7.55
C ALA A 94 0.57 12.88 -8.24
N LYS A 95 0.93 12.13 -9.28
CA LYS A 95 0.02 11.25 -10.01
C LYS A 95 -0.11 9.85 -9.39
N MET A 96 0.91 9.41 -8.64
CA MET A 96 0.96 8.08 -8.02
C MET A 96 -0.11 7.93 -6.94
#